data_AF-A0A5D2ESL0-F1
#
_entry.id   AF-A0A5D2ESL0-F1
#
_cell.length_a   1.000
_cell.length_b   1.000
_cell.length_c   1.000
_cell.angle_alpha   90.00
_cell.angle_beta   90.00
_cell.angle_gamma   90.00
#
_symmetry.space_group_name_H-M   'P 1'
#
loop_
_entity.id
_entity.type
_entity.pdbx_description
1 polymer ?
#
loop_
_entity_poly.entity_id
_entity_poly.type
_entity_poly.pdbx_seq_one_letter_code
_entity_poly.pdbx_strand_id
1 'polypeptide(L)'
;RIPTPPPSLLWYFVSRNKLVGDIPSSICNSSSLKVLTLWNNSFNGTIPECIGNLNSSLSHVDIGNNNFHGKIPECFAKYCTLQSFRINNNQIGRSLPRSLGNCKDLNLLDVGNNNLNDTFPNWLGNLDHLQVLVLRSNKFFGQMDNSDVTVSFTRLHVIDLSCNDFSGYLPTNFFKNLHSIRKGHENKLELEYMEDVSDYIAFNYVYGLSLTVKGSEIEFQSLSTIWMVIDFSDNQFFGALPKTLGELHSLIVLNLSHNCLTGPSPSSLGDLSELESLDLSSNKFQGRIPTELTNLGFLEVLNLSQNNLKGPIPQGKQFDGFTNDSYKENLGLCGFPLSKRCDNDRGTLVKFDRDDDELNWKFSILMGYGCGLVLGLSMGYIVFTTGKPWWLIMIIKLVQQRFTRR
;
A
#
# COMPACT_ATOMS: atom_id res chain seq x y z
N ARG A 1 30.53 -3.57 -7.82
CA ARG A 1 30.99 -2.29 -7.25
C ARG A 1 30.96 -1.25 -8.34
N ILE A 2 30.61 -0.01 -8.00
CA ILE A 2 30.61 1.11 -8.95
C ILE A 2 31.92 1.89 -8.85
N PRO A 3 32.49 2.35 -9.98
CA PRO A 3 33.64 3.23 -9.96
C PRO A 3 33.25 4.63 -9.47
N THR A 4 34.26 5.39 -9.04
CA THR A 4 34.12 6.82 -8.78
C THR A 4 33.69 7.55 -10.07
N PRO A 5 32.53 8.23 -10.07
CA PRO A 5 32.11 8.99 -11.24
C PRO A 5 33.01 10.22 -11.45
N PRO A 6 33.30 10.62 -12.70
CA PRO A 6 34.01 11.87 -12.97
C PRO A 6 33.14 13.08 -12.58
N PRO A 7 33.74 14.22 -12.16
CA PRO A 7 32.97 15.39 -11.69
C PRO A 7 31.98 15.97 -12.70
N SER A 8 32.23 15.76 -14.00
CA SER A 8 31.40 16.22 -15.11
C SER A 8 30.27 15.26 -15.48
N LEU A 9 30.12 14.12 -14.80
CA LEU A 9 29.08 13.14 -15.11
C LEU A 9 27.70 13.75 -14.81
N LEU A 10 26.82 13.74 -15.82
CA LEU A 10 25.44 14.23 -15.71
C LEU A 10 24.46 13.11 -15.33
N TRP A 11 24.60 11.95 -15.97
CA TRP A 11 23.70 10.81 -15.77
C TRP A 11 24.51 9.57 -15.37
N TYR A 12 24.09 8.93 -14.28
CA TYR A 12 24.70 7.70 -13.81
C TYR A 12 23.66 6.57 -13.77
N PHE A 13 23.51 5.87 -14.90
CA PHE A 13 22.57 4.77 -15.09
C PHE A 13 23.24 3.41 -14.89
N VAL A 14 22.92 2.72 -13.80
CA VAL A 14 23.51 1.40 -13.47
C VAL A 14 22.48 0.40 -12.96
N SER A 15 21.22 0.58 -13.33
CA SER A 15 20.11 -0.24 -12.86
C SER A 15 20.12 -1.67 -13.43
N ARG A 16 19.37 -2.59 -12.80
CA ARG A 16 19.17 -3.99 -13.22
C ARG A 16 20.48 -4.77 -13.45
N ASN A 17 21.36 -4.73 -12.46
CA ASN A 17 22.65 -5.44 -12.50
C ASN A 17 22.84 -6.28 -11.21
N LYS A 18 24.01 -6.91 -11.05
CA LYS A 18 24.40 -7.67 -9.84
C LYS A 18 25.50 -6.96 -9.06
N LEU A 19 25.48 -5.63 -9.05
CA LEU A 19 26.54 -4.86 -8.42
C LEU A 19 26.39 -4.86 -6.89
N VAL A 20 27.52 -5.00 -6.22
CA VAL A 20 27.65 -5.01 -4.75
C VAL A 20 28.53 -3.87 -4.26
N GLY A 21 28.55 -3.65 -2.95
CA GLY A 21 29.33 -2.62 -2.26
C GLY A 21 28.46 -1.42 -1.86
N ASP A 22 29.09 -0.34 -1.43
CA ASP A 22 28.39 0.87 -0.98
C ASP A 22 28.43 1.94 -2.07
N ILE A 23 27.60 2.99 -1.92
CA ILE A 23 27.74 4.21 -2.73
C ILE A 23 29.03 4.91 -2.29
N PRO A 24 30.04 5.07 -3.16
CA PRO A 24 31.32 5.64 -2.76
C PRO A 24 31.15 7.13 -2.42
N SER A 25 31.76 7.58 -1.33
CA SER A 25 31.70 8.99 -0.89
C SER A 25 32.23 9.97 -1.95
N SER A 26 33.04 9.50 -2.91
CA SER A 26 33.48 10.28 -4.05
C SER A 26 32.34 10.78 -4.94
N ILE A 27 31.14 10.19 -4.85
CA ILE A 27 29.94 10.72 -5.53
C ILE A 27 29.64 12.17 -5.11
N CYS A 28 30.00 12.53 -3.88
CA CYS A 28 29.86 13.88 -3.33
C CYS A 28 30.70 14.92 -4.08
N ASN A 29 31.71 14.49 -4.85
CA ASN A 29 32.55 15.38 -5.66
C ASN A 29 31.93 15.66 -7.05
N SER A 30 30.80 15.04 -7.38
CA SER A 30 30.14 15.19 -8.68
C SER A 30 29.27 16.43 -8.69
N SER A 31 29.83 17.57 -9.10
CA SER A 31 29.12 18.85 -9.14
C SER A 31 28.00 18.90 -10.17
N SER A 32 28.07 18.07 -11.22
CA SER A 32 27.16 18.13 -12.37
C SER A 32 26.11 17.02 -12.39
N LEU A 33 26.11 16.11 -11.41
CA LEU A 33 25.24 14.94 -11.44
C LEU A 33 23.76 15.34 -11.32
N LYS A 34 22.99 15.07 -12.37
CA LYS A 34 21.54 15.31 -12.43
C LYS A 34 20.74 14.07 -12.08
N VAL A 35 21.17 12.91 -12.57
CA VAL A 35 20.43 11.66 -12.41
C VAL A 35 21.32 10.55 -11.88
N LEU A 36 20.88 9.88 -10.81
CA LEU A 36 21.53 8.73 -10.22
C LEU A 36 20.54 7.56 -10.15
N THR A 37 20.75 6.51 -10.96
CA THR A 37 19.93 5.29 -10.92
C THR A 37 20.81 4.08 -10.62
N LEU A 38 20.61 3.50 -9.44
CA LEU A 38 21.23 2.27 -8.97
C LEU A 38 20.19 1.14 -8.76
N TRP A 39 18.95 1.40 -9.14
CA TRP A 39 17.80 0.50 -8.95
C TRP A 39 18.07 -0.96 -9.33
N ASN A 40 17.57 -1.90 -8.52
CA ASN A 40 17.63 -3.34 -8.79
C ASN A 40 19.07 -3.86 -8.94
N ASN A 41 19.78 -3.85 -7.80
CA ASN A 41 21.15 -4.34 -7.65
C ASN A 41 21.31 -5.04 -6.29
N SER A 42 22.53 -5.19 -5.81
CA SER A 42 22.85 -5.75 -4.49
C SER A 42 23.75 -4.82 -3.68
N PHE A 43 23.59 -3.50 -3.84
CA PHE A 43 24.32 -2.51 -3.04
C PHE A 43 23.90 -2.59 -1.57
N ASN A 44 24.79 -2.19 -0.67
CA ASN A 44 24.60 -2.15 0.78
C ASN A 44 25.14 -0.80 1.32
N GLY A 45 25.28 -0.68 2.63
CA GLY A 45 25.77 0.51 3.29
C GLY A 45 24.67 1.55 3.48
N THR A 46 25.08 2.79 3.71
CA THR A 46 24.19 3.92 3.98
C THR A 46 24.15 4.89 2.80
N ILE A 47 23.05 5.64 2.67
CA ILE A 47 22.94 6.75 1.72
C ILE A 47 23.89 7.88 2.17
N PRO A 48 24.85 8.34 1.34
CA PRO A 48 25.72 9.45 1.70
C PRO A 48 24.91 10.75 1.96
N GLU A 49 25.19 11.43 3.08
CA GLU A 49 24.51 12.68 3.47
C GLU A 49 24.58 13.78 2.38
N CYS A 50 25.65 13.80 1.59
CA CYS A 50 25.82 14.77 0.51
C CYS A 50 24.73 14.68 -0.56
N ILE A 51 24.02 13.55 -0.70
CA ILE A 51 22.93 13.40 -1.67
C ILE A 51 21.83 14.45 -1.43
N GLY A 52 21.60 14.88 -0.18
CA GLY A 52 20.67 15.97 0.13
C GLY A 52 21.20 17.36 -0.25
N ASN A 53 22.52 17.52 -0.46
CA ASN A 53 23.19 18.81 -0.64
C ASN A 53 24.15 18.84 -1.86
N LEU A 54 23.96 17.96 -2.84
CA LEU A 54 24.79 17.85 -4.05
C LEU A 54 24.58 19.07 -4.97
N ASN A 55 25.16 20.21 -4.59
CA ASN A 55 25.20 21.50 -5.31
C ASN A 55 23.90 21.92 -6.05
N SER A 56 22.74 21.46 -5.59
CA SER A 56 21.45 21.67 -6.23
C SER A 56 21.39 21.24 -7.72
N SER A 57 22.23 20.31 -8.18
CA SER A 57 22.17 19.78 -9.56
C SER A 57 21.37 18.49 -9.70
N LEU A 58 21.24 17.72 -8.61
CA LEU A 58 20.58 16.43 -8.60
C LEU A 58 19.05 16.57 -8.66
N SER A 59 18.45 16.08 -9.74
CA SER A 59 17.00 16.09 -9.96
C SER A 59 16.34 14.74 -9.72
N HIS A 60 17.01 13.63 -10.04
CA HIS A 60 16.43 12.30 -9.92
C HIS A 60 17.36 11.31 -9.21
N VAL A 61 16.85 10.67 -8.16
CA VAL A 61 17.56 9.62 -7.43
C VAL A 61 16.68 8.39 -7.36
N ASP A 62 17.16 7.28 -7.92
CA ASP A 62 16.54 5.97 -7.76
C ASP A 62 17.57 4.93 -7.33
N ILE A 63 17.51 4.56 -6.06
CA ILE A 63 18.37 3.53 -5.45
C ILE A 63 17.53 2.36 -4.94
N GLY A 64 16.30 2.22 -5.41
CA GLY A 64 15.36 1.21 -4.93
C GLY A 64 15.82 -0.22 -5.21
N ASN A 65 15.20 -1.19 -4.53
CA ASN A 65 15.48 -2.63 -4.70
C ASN A 65 16.97 -2.97 -4.54
N ASN A 66 17.48 -2.69 -3.33
CA ASN A 66 18.87 -2.92 -2.90
C ASN A 66 18.88 -3.32 -1.41
N ASN A 67 20.05 -3.34 -0.76
CA ASN A 67 20.22 -3.63 0.66
C ASN A 67 20.66 -2.41 1.48
N PHE A 68 20.32 -1.18 1.06
CA PHE A 68 20.68 0.03 1.81
C PHE A 68 20.01 0.04 3.19
N HIS A 69 20.72 0.52 4.20
CA HIS A 69 20.22 0.64 5.57
C HIS A 69 20.63 1.99 6.17
N GLY A 70 20.27 2.21 7.44
CA GLY A 70 20.55 3.47 8.14
C GLY A 70 19.40 4.46 8.01
N LYS A 71 19.69 5.72 7.66
CA LYS A 71 18.72 6.82 7.59
C LYS A 71 18.81 7.55 6.25
N ILE A 72 17.74 8.23 5.89
CA ILE A 72 17.73 9.20 4.79
C ILE A 72 18.58 10.42 5.21
N PRO A 73 19.30 11.09 4.28
CA PRO A 73 20.04 12.31 4.59
C PRO A 73 19.21 13.33 5.39
N GLU A 74 19.76 13.85 6.49
CA GLU A 74 19.00 14.72 7.40
C GLU A 74 18.78 16.13 6.85
N CYS A 75 19.66 16.58 5.96
CA CYS A 75 19.69 17.95 5.45
C CYS A 75 19.59 17.97 3.92
N PHE A 76 18.40 18.31 3.42
CA PHE A 76 18.21 18.72 2.04
C PHE A 76 18.41 20.23 1.90
N ALA A 77 19.16 20.64 0.87
CA ALA A 77 19.49 22.04 0.60
C ALA A 77 18.24 22.93 0.51
N LYS A 78 18.35 24.21 0.89
CA LYS A 78 17.23 25.17 0.86
C LYS A 78 16.60 25.33 -0.54
N TYR A 79 17.41 25.17 -1.58
CA TYR A 79 17.02 25.19 -2.98
C TYR A 79 17.26 23.80 -3.57
N CYS A 80 16.59 22.81 -3.01
CA CYS A 80 16.67 21.44 -3.48
C CYS A 80 15.88 21.30 -4.80
N THR A 81 16.53 20.76 -5.82
CA THR A 81 16.01 20.60 -7.18
C THR A 81 15.52 19.17 -7.47
N LEU A 82 15.43 18.33 -6.44
CA LEU A 82 14.93 16.97 -6.58
C LEU A 82 13.47 16.98 -7.02
N GLN A 83 13.23 16.26 -8.11
CA GLN A 83 11.93 15.99 -8.72
C GLN A 83 11.46 14.57 -8.44
N SER A 84 12.39 13.60 -8.39
CA SER A 84 12.08 12.21 -8.06
C SER A 84 13.05 11.65 -7.02
N PHE A 85 12.50 11.11 -5.94
CA PHE A 85 13.27 10.47 -4.89
C PHE A 85 12.71 9.08 -4.57
N ARG A 86 13.42 8.04 -5.01
CA ARG A 86 13.03 6.64 -4.92
C ARG A 86 14.08 5.82 -4.19
N ILE A 87 13.69 5.30 -3.03
CA ILE A 87 14.54 4.50 -2.14
C ILE A 87 13.84 3.21 -1.69
N ASN A 88 12.77 2.84 -2.39
CA ASN A 88 11.89 1.73 -2.03
C ASN A 88 12.60 0.37 -2.01
N ASN A 89 12.05 -0.62 -1.32
CA ASN A 89 12.60 -1.98 -1.24
C ASN A 89 14.06 -1.98 -0.75
N ASN A 90 14.26 -1.45 0.46
CA ASN A 90 15.54 -1.40 1.17
C ASN A 90 15.30 -1.67 2.67
N GLN A 91 16.31 -1.41 3.52
CA GLN A 91 16.26 -1.60 4.97
C GLN A 91 16.42 -0.26 5.72
N ILE A 92 16.06 0.86 5.07
CA ILE A 92 16.22 2.22 5.62
C ILE A 92 15.20 2.44 6.73
N GLY A 93 15.63 3.00 7.85
CA GLY A 93 14.75 3.27 8.99
C GLY A 93 14.78 4.73 9.45
N ARG A 94 14.37 4.94 10.70
CA ARG A 94 14.12 6.26 11.31
C ARG A 94 12.96 7.00 10.62
N SER A 95 12.89 8.31 10.78
CA SER A 95 11.82 9.19 10.31
C SER A 95 12.15 9.82 8.95
N LEU A 96 11.13 10.33 8.26
CA LEU A 96 11.34 11.16 7.09
C LEU A 96 11.95 12.51 7.53
N PRO A 97 13.04 12.98 6.90
CA PRO A 97 13.67 14.23 7.28
C PRO A 97 12.81 15.42 6.85
N ARG A 98 12.45 16.29 7.80
CA ARG A 98 11.63 17.49 7.52
C ARG A 98 12.25 18.43 6.48
N SER A 99 13.58 18.40 6.36
CA SER A 99 14.31 19.21 5.37
C SER A 99 13.97 18.82 3.93
N LEU A 100 13.45 17.60 3.68
CA LEU A 100 12.94 17.22 2.36
C LEU A 100 11.81 18.15 1.89
N GLY A 101 11.12 18.84 2.82
CA GLY A 101 10.17 19.91 2.51
C GLY A 101 10.77 21.13 1.79
N ASN A 102 12.09 21.23 1.70
CA ASN A 102 12.81 22.22 0.90
C ASN A 102 12.82 21.89 -0.60
N CYS A 103 12.56 20.64 -1.00
CA CYS A 103 12.53 20.20 -2.39
C CYS A 103 11.18 20.54 -3.03
N LYS A 104 10.99 21.82 -3.39
CA LYS A 104 9.70 22.33 -3.90
C LYS A 104 9.29 21.82 -5.28
N ASP A 105 10.23 21.24 -6.01
CA ASP A 105 10.01 20.66 -7.34
C ASP A 105 9.74 19.14 -7.29
N LEU A 106 9.60 18.56 -6.09
CA LEU A 106 9.41 17.12 -5.92
C LEU A 106 8.04 16.68 -6.45
N ASN A 107 8.06 15.84 -7.49
CA ASN A 107 6.90 15.23 -8.13
C ASN A 107 6.60 13.83 -7.58
N LEU A 108 7.65 13.04 -7.31
CA LEU A 108 7.53 11.64 -6.89
C LEU A 108 8.38 11.36 -5.66
N LEU A 109 7.73 10.83 -4.61
CA LEU A 109 8.38 10.29 -3.43
C LEU A 109 7.97 8.82 -3.23
N ASP A 110 8.92 7.91 -3.39
CA ASP A 110 8.72 6.48 -3.13
C ASP A 110 9.73 5.96 -2.10
N VAL A 111 9.24 5.76 -0.88
CA VAL A 111 10.01 5.22 0.25
C VAL A 111 9.44 3.88 0.72
N GLY A 112 8.58 3.25 -0.07
CA GLY A 112 7.87 2.04 0.31
C GLY A 112 8.78 0.84 0.57
N ASN A 113 8.30 -0.16 1.30
CA ASN A 113 9.05 -1.39 1.63
C ASN A 113 10.40 -1.09 2.30
N ASN A 114 10.34 -0.44 3.46
CA ASN A 114 11.48 -0.06 4.28
C ASN A 114 11.13 -0.25 5.78
N ASN A 115 12.01 0.22 6.67
CA ASN A 115 11.85 0.19 8.12
C ASN A 115 11.55 1.57 8.72
N LEU A 116 10.98 2.50 7.96
CA LEU A 116 10.68 3.86 8.43
C LEU A 116 9.64 3.82 9.56
N ASN A 117 9.87 4.62 10.59
CA ASN A 117 8.99 4.70 11.75
C ASN A 117 8.75 6.17 12.09
N ASP A 118 7.57 6.66 11.73
CA ASP A 118 7.21 8.08 11.80
C ASP A 118 5.67 8.24 11.80
N THR A 119 5.21 9.45 12.06
CA THR A 119 3.81 9.84 11.81
C THR A 119 3.60 10.24 10.35
N PHE A 120 2.35 10.40 9.92
CA PHE A 120 2.07 10.87 8.55
C PHE A 120 2.72 12.26 8.31
N PRO A 121 3.54 12.41 7.26
CA PRO A 121 4.32 13.63 7.01
C PRO A 121 3.46 14.76 6.41
N ASN A 122 2.61 15.39 7.23
CA ASN A 122 1.72 16.47 6.82
C ASN A 122 2.44 17.63 6.09
N TRP A 123 3.69 17.91 6.43
CA TRP A 123 4.50 18.95 5.80
C TRP A 123 4.76 18.72 4.30
N LEU A 124 4.57 17.50 3.78
CA LEU A 124 4.61 17.23 2.35
C LEU A 124 3.50 17.93 1.57
N GLY A 125 2.38 18.28 2.20
CA GLY A 125 1.31 19.03 1.52
C GLY A 125 1.65 20.50 1.28
N ASN A 126 2.87 20.94 1.58
CA ASN A 126 3.43 22.21 1.13
C ASN A 126 4.32 22.05 -0.12
N LEU A 127 4.31 20.87 -0.76
CA LEU A 127 5.01 20.58 -2.01
C LEU A 127 3.98 20.60 -3.15
N ASP A 128 3.85 21.75 -3.78
CA ASP A 128 2.78 22.00 -4.76
C ASP A 128 2.90 21.12 -6.02
N HIS A 129 4.05 20.49 -6.27
CA HIS A 129 4.31 19.62 -7.41
C HIS A 129 4.12 18.13 -7.13
N LEU A 130 3.94 17.74 -5.86
CA LEU A 130 3.91 16.31 -5.50
C LEU A 130 2.68 15.63 -6.10
N GLN A 131 2.92 14.64 -6.96
CA GLN A 131 1.92 13.85 -7.69
C GLN A 131 1.83 12.41 -7.19
N VAL A 132 2.96 11.82 -6.80
CA VAL A 132 3.05 10.41 -6.40
C VAL A 132 3.69 10.31 -5.02
N LEU A 133 2.96 9.71 -4.07
CA LEU A 133 3.41 9.46 -2.71
C LEU A 133 3.21 7.98 -2.35
N VAL A 134 4.32 7.27 -2.19
CA VAL A 134 4.32 5.84 -1.81
C VAL A 134 5.07 5.67 -0.48
N LEU A 135 4.32 5.39 0.57
CA LEU A 135 4.81 5.12 1.94
C LEU A 135 4.61 3.65 2.36
N ARG A 136 4.08 2.82 1.47
CA ARG A 136 3.62 1.45 1.76
C ARG A 136 4.65 0.58 2.48
N SER A 137 4.19 -0.40 3.26
CA SER A 137 5.06 -1.40 3.89
C SER A 137 6.21 -0.78 4.69
N ASN A 138 5.84 0.02 5.68
CA ASN A 138 6.74 0.66 6.65
C ASN A 138 6.10 0.53 8.06
N LYS A 139 6.50 1.38 9.00
CA LYS A 139 5.95 1.47 10.37
C LYS A 139 5.40 2.87 10.64
N PHE A 140 4.75 3.47 9.64
CA PHE A 140 4.10 4.76 9.86
C PHE A 140 2.89 4.59 10.78
N PHE A 141 2.70 5.45 11.76
CA PHE A 141 1.71 5.26 12.80
C PHE A 141 0.96 6.54 13.18
N GLY A 142 -0.03 6.37 14.05
CA GLY A 142 -0.85 7.46 14.57
C GLY A 142 -1.97 7.86 13.62
N GLN A 143 -2.70 8.91 14.01
CA GLN A 143 -3.81 9.43 13.24
C GLN A 143 -3.34 10.46 12.22
N MET A 144 -3.86 10.38 10.99
CA MET A 144 -3.71 11.44 10.00
C MET A 144 -4.51 12.67 10.47
N ASP A 145 -3.80 13.75 10.75
CA ASP A 145 -4.38 14.93 11.39
C ASP A 145 -5.52 15.54 10.54
N ASN A 146 -6.66 15.78 11.15
CA ASN A 146 -7.83 16.39 10.51
C ASN A 146 -7.88 17.91 10.76
N SER A 147 -6.96 18.49 11.53
CA SER A 147 -7.13 19.84 12.10
C SER A 147 -6.52 20.97 11.25
N ASP A 148 -5.48 20.69 10.46
CA ASP A 148 -4.68 21.74 9.82
C ASP A 148 -5.16 22.07 8.41
N VAL A 149 -5.78 23.26 8.28
CA VAL A 149 -6.23 23.84 6.99
C VAL A 149 -5.06 24.28 6.10
N THR A 150 -3.85 24.37 6.66
CA THR A 150 -2.66 24.91 5.97
C THR A 150 -2.01 23.93 4.99
N VAL A 151 -2.39 22.65 5.00
CA VAL A 151 -1.75 21.58 4.23
C VAL A 151 -2.56 21.26 2.97
N SER A 152 -1.95 21.40 1.79
CA SER A 152 -2.65 21.38 0.50
C SER A 152 -2.05 20.38 -0.50
N PHE A 153 -2.56 19.16 -0.53
CA PHE A 153 -2.14 18.11 -1.46
C PHE A 153 -2.82 18.24 -2.84
N THR A 154 -2.74 19.43 -3.44
CA THR A 154 -3.55 19.79 -4.61
C THR A 154 -3.30 18.94 -5.85
N ARG A 155 -2.07 18.48 -6.05
CA ARG A 155 -1.62 17.74 -7.24
C ARG A 155 -1.43 16.23 -7.04
N LEU A 156 -1.70 15.69 -5.85
CA LEU A 156 -1.56 14.25 -5.62
C LEU A 156 -2.55 13.45 -6.46
N HIS A 157 -2.05 12.43 -7.16
CA HIS A 157 -2.81 11.50 -8.00
C HIS A 157 -2.69 10.06 -7.49
N VAL A 158 -1.47 9.66 -7.12
CA VAL A 158 -1.17 8.31 -6.63
C VAL A 158 -0.73 8.38 -5.17
N ILE A 159 -1.50 7.71 -4.32
CA ILE A 159 -1.29 7.68 -2.87
C ILE A 159 -1.34 6.23 -2.41
N ASP A 160 -0.22 5.72 -1.95
CA ASP A 160 -0.12 4.36 -1.42
C ASP A 160 0.48 4.40 0.00
N LEU A 161 -0.42 4.24 0.98
CA LEU A 161 -0.13 4.19 2.42
C LEU A 161 -0.27 2.77 2.98
N SER A 162 -0.43 1.77 2.11
CA SER A 162 -0.79 0.41 2.52
C SER A 162 0.23 -0.25 3.44
N CYS A 163 -0.18 -1.25 4.22
CA CYS A 163 0.70 -2.04 5.09
C CYS A 163 1.51 -1.15 6.06
N ASN A 164 0.81 -0.40 6.93
CA ASN A 164 1.39 0.46 7.95
C ASN A 164 0.60 0.32 9.27
N ASP A 165 0.98 1.11 10.28
CA ASP A 165 0.33 1.15 11.60
C ASP A 165 -0.56 2.41 11.77
N PHE A 166 -1.07 2.99 10.67
CA PHE A 166 -1.95 4.17 10.76
C PHE A 166 -3.25 3.80 11.47
N SER A 167 -3.74 4.71 12.31
CA SER A 167 -4.94 4.51 13.13
C SER A 167 -5.84 5.74 13.13
N GLY A 168 -6.96 5.68 13.83
CA GLY A 168 -7.92 6.79 13.88
C GLY A 168 -8.94 6.73 12.75
N TYR A 169 -9.66 7.84 12.58
CA TYR A 169 -10.62 8.00 11.49
C TYR A 169 -9.92 8.34 10.18
N LEU A 170 -10.51 7.92 9.07
CA LEU A 170 -10.07 8.35 7.75
C LEU A 170 -10.07 9.90 7.63
N PRO A 171 -9.03 10.51 7.05
CA PRO A 171 -8.81 11.94 7.13
C PRO A 171 -9.70 12.72 6.15
N THR A 172 -10.81 13.27 6.65
CA THR A 172 -11.81 13.99 5.83
C THR A 172 -11.21 15.22 5.14
N ASN A 173 -10.38 15.99 5.86
CA ASN A 173 -9.79 17.20 5.30
C ASN A 173 -8.67 16.91 4.30
N PHE A 174 -7.94 15.80 4.46
CA PHE A 174 -7.01 15.32 3.45
C PHE A 174 -7.74 15.06 2.12
N PHE A 175 -8.83 14.29 2.12
CA PHE A 175 -9.59 14.03 0.88
C PHE A 175 -10.17 15.30 0.25
N LYS A 176 -10.62 16.26 1.06
CA LYS A 176 -11.11 17.56 0.54
C LYS A 176 -10.02 18.32 -0.25
N ASN A 177 -8.76 18.18 0.16
CA ASN A 177 -7.64 18.91 -0.43
C ASN A 177 -7.00 18.17 -1.63
N LEU A 178 -7.49 16.98 -2.00
CA LEU A 178 -7.07 16.24 -3.22
C LEU A 178 -7.73 16.83 -4.47
N HIS A 179 -7.40 18.07 -4.79
CA HIS A 179 -8.05 18.84 -5.85
C HIS A 179 -7.96 18.17 -7.23
N SER A 180 -6.81 17.61 -7.60
CA SER A 180 -6.66 16.90 -8.87
C SER A 180 -7.57 15.68 -9.00
N ILE A 181 -7.74 14.88 -7.95
CA ILE A 181 -8.64 13.70 -7.98
C ILE A 181 -10.12 14.14 -8.01
N ARG A 182 -10.46 15.22 -7.31
CA ARG A 182 -11.83 15.77 -7.27
C ARG A 182 -12.27 16.38 -8.60
N LYS A 183 -11.41 17.19 -9.22
CA LYS A 183 -11.73 17.92 -10.46
C LYS A 183 -11.41 17.14 -11.72
N GLY A 184 -10.45 16.21 -11.65
CA GLY A 184 -9.90 15.53 -12.82
C GLY A 184 -8.99 16.42 -13.65
N HIS A 185 -8.49 15.86 -14.75
CA HIS A 185 -7.66 16.57 -15.72
C HIS A 185 -8.55 17.52 -16.57
N GLU A 186 -8.46 18.84 -16.36
CA GLU A 186 -9.34 19.83 -17.00
C GLU A 186 -9.13 19.98 -18.54
N ASN A 187 -8.24 19.21 -19.18
CA ASN A 187 -8.07 19.18 -20.65
C ASN A 187 -7.82 17.74 -21.15
N LYS A 188 -8.82 17.16 -21.81
CA LYS A 188 -8.84 15.77 -22.36
C LYS A 188 -8.14 15.61 -23.73
N LEU A 189 -7.38 16.59 -24.21
CA LEU A 189 -6.92 16.63 -25.60
C LEU A 189 -5.62 15.87 -25.86
N GLU A 190 -4.72 15.75 -24.88
CA GLU A 190 -3.47 14.98 -25.00
C GLU A 190 -3.17 14.20 -23.71
N LEU A 191 -2.73 12.95 -23.87
CA LEU A 191 -2.27 12.10 -22.77
C LEU A 191 -0.87 12.56 -22.33
N GLU A 192 -0.79 13.17 -21.15
CA GLU A 192 0.48 13.51 -20.52
C GLU A 192 1.01 12.32 -19.69
N TYR A 193 2.32 12.11 -19.76
CA TYR A 193 3.04 11.11 -18.98
C TYR A 193 3.98 11.81 -18.00
N MET A 194 4.20 11.18 -16.85
CA MET A 194 5.12 11.65 -15.82
C MET A 194 6.57 11.43 -16.27
N GLU A 195 7.07 12.35 -17.10
CA GLU A 195 8.42 12.33 -17.66
C GLU A 195 9.07 13.71 -17.48
N ASP A 196 10.40 13.72 -17.33
CA ASP A 196 11.19 14.95 -17.32
C ASP A 196 11.90 15.08 -18.67
N VAL A 197 11.72 16.21 -19.33
CA VAL A 197 12.39 16.54 -20.60
C VAL A 197 13.49 17.55 -20.30
N SER A 198 14.69 17.06 -20.02
CA SER A 198 15.88 17.87 -19.76
C SER A 198 16.92 17.67 -20.86
N ASP A 199 17.49 18.76 -21.39
CA ASP A 199 18.60 18.75 -22.37
C ASP A 199 18.43 17.78 -23.55
N TYR A 200 17.23 17.79 -24.18
CA TYR A 200 16.88 16.98 -25.36
C TYR A 200 16.72 15.46 -25.13
N ILE A 201 16.73 15.00 -23.88
CA ILE A 201 16.49 13.60 -23.52
C ILE A 201 15.27 13.51 -22.61
N ALA A 202 14.26 12.73 -23.02
CA ALA A 202 13.15 12.36 -22.14
C ALA A 202 13.62 11.30 -21.14
N PHE A 203 13.46 11.58 -19.85
CA PHE A 203 13.74 10.64 -18.77
C PHE A 203 12.44 10.28 -18.03
N ASN A 204 12.05 9.01 -18.16
CA ASN A 204 10.91 8.49 -17.43
C ASN A 204 11.33 8.08 -16.01
N TYR A 205 11.16 8.98 -15.05
CA TYR A 205 11.52 8.77 -13.65
C TYR A 205 10.55 7.83 -12.89
N VAL A 206 9.46 7.42 -13.54
CA VAL A 206 8.47 6.47 -13.00
C VAL A 206 8.79 5.02 -13.39
N TYR A 207 9.73 4.80 -14.31
CA TYR A 207 10.16 3.47 -14.71
C TYR A 207 10.49 2.58 -13.51
N GLY A 208 9.83 1.42 -13.40
CA GLY A 208 10.02 0.50 -12.28
C GLY A 208 9.21 0.85 -11.02
N LEU A 209 8.34 1.86 -11.05
CA LEU A 209 7.36 2.11 -9.98
C LEU A 209 6.38 0.93 -9.94
N SER A 210 6.11 0.42 -8.75
CA SER A 210 5.20 -0.70 -8.56
C SER A 210 4.04 -0.28 -7.66
N LEU A 211 2.81 -0.46 -8.15
CA LEU A 211 1.58 -0.14 -7.42
C LEU A 211 0.66 -1.37 -7.41
N THR A 212 -0.12 -1.54 -6.35
CA THR A 212 -1.18 -2.56 -6.31
C THR A 212 -2.43 -2.02 -7.00
N VAL A 213 -2.81 -2.65 -8.11
CA VAL A 213 -3.98 -2.28 -8.91
C VAL A 213 -4.77 -3.55 -9.20
N LYS A 214 -6.10 -3.52 -8.99
CA LYS A 214 -6.98 -4.67 -9.29
C LYS A 214 -6.51 -5.98 -8.61
N GLY A 215 -5.97 -5.88 -7.40
CA GLY A 215 -5.48 -7.02 -6.62
C GLY A 215 -4.13 -7.59 -7.07
N SER A 216 -3.41 -6.93 -7.98
CA SER A 216 -2.09 -7.35 -8.46
C SER A 216 -1.08 -6.21 -8.39
N GLU A 217 0.19 -6.52 -8.09
CA GLU A 217 1.27 -5.54 -8.18
C GLU A 217 1.69 -5.36 -9.64
N ILE A 218 1.65 -4.13 -10.14
CA ILE A 218 1.98 -3.78 -11.53
C ILE A 218 3.22 -2.87 -11.51
N GLU A 219 4.27 -3.29 -12.22
CA GLU A 219 5.45 -2.46 -12.51
C GLU A 219 5.20 -1.59 -13.74
N PHE A 220 5.20 -0.26 -13.57
CA PHE A 220 4.95 0.70 -14.63
C PHE A 220 6.22 0.98 -15.45
N GLN A 221 6.07 0.96 -16.78
CA GLN A 221 7.08 1.44 -17.72
C GLN A 221 6.97 2.95 -17.92
N SER A 222 5.74 3.45 -17.91
CA SER A 222 5.37 4.85 -17.89
C SER A 222 4.05 5.00 -17.13
N LEU A 223 3.82 6.17 -16.53
CA LEU A 223 2.60 6.48 -15.79
C LEU A 223 1.98 7.75 -16.36
N SER A 224 0.73 7.67 -16.76
CA SER A 224 -0.02 8.85 -17.22
C SER A 224 -0.52 9.67 -16.04
N THR A 225 -0.61 10.99 -16.22
CA THR A 225 -1.16 11.93 -15.22
C THR A 225 -2.65 11.75 -14.95
N ILE A 226 -3.35 10.92 -15.74
CA ILE A 226 -4.75 10.55 -15.48
C ILE A 226 -4.89 9.46 -14.41
N TRP A 227 -3.79 8.82 -13.99
CA TRP A 227 -3.85 7.68 -13.09
C TRP A 227 -4.11 8.12 -11.64
N MET A 228 -5.32 7.86 -11.14
CA MET A 228 -5.74 8.28 -9.81
C MET A 228 -5.94 7.06 -8.89
N VAL A 229 -5.07 6.90 -7.90
CA VAL A 229 -5.00 5.71 -7.04
C VAL A 229 -4.94 6.12 -5.56
N ILE A 230 -5.78 5.50 -4.75
CA ILE A 230 -5.72 5.58 -3.29
C ILE A 230 -5.70 4.16 -2.73
N ASP A 231 -4.59 3.81 -2.08
CA ASP A 231 -4.45 2.55 -1.32
C ASP A 231 -4.09 2.83 0.14
N PHE A 232 -5.06 2.63 1.04
CA PHE A 232 -4.90 2.76 2.50
C PHE A 232 -5.08 1.38 3.17
N SER A 233 -4.94 0.29 2.42
CA SER A 233 -5.19 -1.06 2.92
C SER A 233 -4.18 -1.50 3.99
N ASP A 234 -4.53 -2.53 4.76
CA ASP A 234 -3.65 -3.14 5.76
C ASP A 234 -3.10 -2.10 6.76
N ASN A 235 -4.05 -1.49 7.47
CA ASN A 235 -3.83 -0.46 8.48
C ASN A 235 -4.86 -0.65 9.63
N GLN A 236 -4.94 0.29 10.56
CA GLN A 236 -5.82 0.26 11.73
C GLN A 236 -6.88 1.36 11.70
N PHE A 237 -7.28 1.84 10.52
CA PHE A 237 -8.31 2.87 10.38
C PHE A 237 -9.67 2.35 10.87
N PHE A 238 -10.44 3.18 11.57
CA PHE A 238 -11.75 2.83 12.10
C PHE A 238 -12.80 3.92 11.88
N GLY A 239 -14.05 3.61 12.27
CA GLY A 239 -15.20 4.51 12.08
C GLY A 239 -15.83 4.36 10.71
N ALA A 240 -16.76 5.26 10.38
CA ALA A 240 -17.47 5.22 9.11
C ALA A 240 -16.68 5.91 7.98
N LEU A 241 -16.96 5.50 6.74
CA LEU A 241 -16.40 6.16 5.56
C LEU A 241 -16.91 7.61 5.47
N PRO A 242 -16.03 8.61 5.27
CA PRO A 242 -16.43 10.00 5.12
C PRO A 242 -17.10 10.22 3.77
N LYS A 243 -18.21 10.98 3.75
CA LYS A 243 -18.94 11.30 2.51
C LYS A 243 -18.09 12.01 1.46
N THR A 244 -17.08 12.78 1.90
CA THR A 244 -16.12 13.46 1.02
C THR A 244 -15.34 12.53 0.12
N LEU A 245 -15.24 11.24 0.47
CA LEU A 245 -14.62 10.24 -0.39
C LEU A 245 -15.39 10.06 -1.70
N GLY A 246 -16.72 10.26 -1.69
CA GLY A 246 -17.56 10.25 -2.90
C GLY A 246 -17.39 11.48 -3.81
N GLU A 247 -16.65 12.51 -3.36
CA GLU A 247 -16.35 13.70 -4.16
C GLU A 247 -15.09 13.53 -5.03
N LEU A 248 -14.41 12.38 -4.93
CA LEU A 248 -13.18 12.06 -5.66
C LEU A 248 -13.48 11.53 -7.07
N HIS A 249 -14.23 12.28 -7.88
CA HIS A 249 -14.88 11.79 -9.10
C HIS A 249 -13.95 11.15 -10.15
N SER A 250 -12.65 11.49 -10.15
CA SER A 250 -11.67 10.93 -11.09
C SER A 250 -10.91 9.72 -10.55
N LEU A 251 -11.26 9.21 -9.37
CA LEU A 251 -10.58 8.08 -8.75
C LEU A 251 -10.79 6.79 -9.55
N ILE A 252 -9.70 6.10 -9.89
CA ILE A 252 -9.71 4.84 -10.67
C ILE A 252 -9.59 3.63 -9.74
N VAL A 253 -8.74 3.73 -8.71
CA VAL A 253 -8.50 2.64 -7.76
C VAL A 253 -8.71 3.14 -6.34
N LEU A 254 -9.57 2.46 -5.60
CA LEU A 254 -9.77 2.65 -4.16
C LEU A 254 -9.59 1.32 -3.44
N ASN A 255 -8.57 1.23 -2.60
CA ASN A 255 -8.33 0.08 -1.73
C ASN A 255 -8.29 0.53 -0.27
N LEU A 256 -9.29 0.12 0.51
CA LEU A 256 -9.41 0.36 1.95
C LEU A 256 -9.50 -0.96 2.72
N SER A 257 -9.11 -2.06 2.09
CA SER A 257 -9.21 -3.40 2.66
C SER A 257 -8.35 -3.58 3.92
N HIS A 258 -8.61 -4.62 4.69
CA HIS A 258 -7.79 -4.96 5.87
C HIS A 258 -7.65 -3.79 6.86
N ASN A 259 -8.79 -3.27 7.30
CA ASN A 259 -8.88 -2.19 8.28
C ASN A 259 -9.97 -2.50 9.32
N CYS A 260 -10.27 -1.55 10.19
CA CYS A 260 -11.32 -1.63 11.20
C CYS A 260 -12.53 -0.73 10.88
N LEU A 261 -12.81 -0.45 9.61
CA LEU A 261 -13.88 0.45 9.19
C LEU A 261 -15.26 -0.15 9.49
N THR A 262 -16.20 0.69 9.89
CA THR A 262 -17.53 0.32 10.40
C THR A 262 -18.62 1.15 9.72
N GLY A 263 -19.87 0.93 10.14
CA GLY A 263 -21.01 1.69 9.63
C GLY A 263 -21.49 1.15 8.26
N PRO A 264 -22.49 1.81 7.67
CA PRO A 264 -22.95 1.47 6.34
C PRO A 264 -21.90 1.82 5.29
N SER A 265 -21.78 0.99 4.24
CA SER A 265 -21.09 1.43 3.03
C SER A 265 -21.81 2.69 2.50
N PRO A 266 -21.11 3.80 2.27
CA PRO A 266 -21.75 5.06 1.91
C PRO A 266 -22.23 4.99 0.47
N SER A 267 -23.47 5.42 0.23
CA SER A 267 -24.04 5.52 -1.11
C SER A 267 -23.27 6.50 -2.02
N SER A 268 -22.56 7.47 -1.44
CA SER A 268 -21.73 8.44 -2.17
C SER A 268 -20.58 7.81 -2.94
N LEU A 269 -20.18 6.56 -2.65
CA LEU A 269 -19.22 5.86 -3.51
C LEU A 269 -19.76 5.60 -4.91
N GLY A 270 -21.09 5.60 -5.10
CA GLY A 270 -21.73 5.50 -6.41
C GLY A 270 -21.49 6.71 -7.33
N ASP A 271 -20.96 7.81 -6.78
CA ASP A 271 -20.65 9.05 -7.53
C ASP A 271 -19.23 9.04 -8.15
N LEU A 272 -18.45 7.97 -7.93
CA LEU A 272 -17.08 7.81 -8.44
C LEU A 272 -17.09 7.24 -9.85
N SER A 273 -17.55 8.01 -10.84
CA SER A 273 -17.87 7.50 -12.17
C SER A 273 -16.71 6.79 -12.89
N GLU A 274 -15.46 7.18 -12.63
CA GLU A 274 -14.24 6.61 -13.25
C GLU A 274 -13.66 5.39 -12.50
N LEU A 275 -14.30 4.94 -11.42
CA LEU A 275 -13.74 3.88 -10.57
C LEU A 275 -13.73 2.54 -11.29
N GLU A 276 -12.55 1.93 -11.40
CA GLU A 276 -12.32 0.62 -12.01
C GLU A 276 -12.10 -0.49 -10.97
N SER A 277 -11.58 -0.15 -9.79
CA SER A 277 -11.25 -1.12 -8.74
C SER A 277 -11.67 -0.60 -7.37
N LEU A 278 -12.55 -1.34 -6.69
CA LEU A 278 -13.00 -1.06 -5.34
C LEU A 278 -12.76 -2.28 -4.44
N ASP A 279 -11.84 -2.15 -3.48
CA ASP A 279 -11.63 -3.15 -2.43
C ASP A 279 -11.93 -2.57 -1.04
N LEU A 280 -12.99 -3.09 -0.43
CA LEU A 280 -13.44 -2.79 0.94
C LEU A 280 -13.41 -4.04 1.82
N SER A 281 -12.75 -5.11 1.37
CA SER A 281 -12.75 -6.39 2.06
C SER A 281 -12.07 -6.35 3.42
N SER A 282 -12.32 -7.34 4.27
CA SER A 282 -11.66 -7.49 5.57
C SER A 282 -11.83 -6.23 6.44
N ASN A 283 -13.08 -5.81 6.60
CA ASN A 283 -13.51 -4.67 7.42
C ASN A 283 -14.72 -5.08 8.29
N LYS A 284 -15.40 -4.11 8.91
CA LYS A 284 -16.59 -4.32 9.76
C LYS A 284 -17.80 -3.57 9.20
N PHE A 285 -17.90 -3.40 7.88
CA PHE A 285 -19.03 -2.73 7.25
C PHE A 285 -20.33 -3.52 7.47
N GLN A 286 -21.40 -2.80 7.76
CA GLN A 286 -22.70 -3.38 8.10
C GLN A 286 -23.82 -2.79 7.23
N GLY A 287 -25.02 -3.38 7.30
CA GLY A 287 -26.16 -2.91 6.52
C GLY A 287 -26.16 -3.44 5.09
N ARG A 288 -26.96 -2.82 4.21
CA ARG A 288 -27.10 -3.23 2.81
C ARG A 288 -25.99 -2.66 1.94
N ILE A 289 -25.66 -3.38 0.87
CA ILE A 289 -24.84 -2.82 -0.20
C ILE A 289 -25.68 -1.74 -0.91
N PRO A 290 -25.21 -0.48 -1.00
CA PRO A 290 -25.96 0.59 -1.65
C PRO A 290 -26.21 0.28 -3.13
N THR A 291 -27.44 0.47 -3.59
CA THR A 291 -27.80 0.28 -5.00
C THR A 291 -27.09 1.28 -5.91
N GLU A 292 -26.69 2.44 -5.37
CA GLU A 292 -25.93 3.48 -6.04
C GLU A 292 -24.59 2.98 -6.57
N LEU A 293 -23.99 1.93 -5.98
CA LEU A 293 -22.77 1.33 -6.51
C LEU A 293 -22.98 0.73 -7.92
N THR A 294 -24.21 0.38 -8.30
CA THR A 294 -24.52 -0.02 -9.67
C THR A 294 -24.37 1.12 -10.69
N ASN A 295 -24.21 2.37 -10.24
CA ASN A 295 -23.96 3.51 -11.15
C ASN A 295 -22.54 3.52 -11.71
N LEU A 296 -21.60 2.87 -11.03
CA LEU A 296 -20.23 2.73 -11.48
C LEU A 296 -20.22 1.94 -12.78
N GLY A 297 -19.76 2.57 -13.87
CA GLY A 297 -19.82 2.02 -15.22
C GLY A 297 -18.50 1.42 -15.71
N PHE A 298 -17.39 1.71 -15.02
CA PHE A 298 -16.05 1.22 -15.33
C PHE A 298 -15.50 0.24 -14.28
N LEU A 299 -16.27 -0.06 -13.22
CA LEU A 299 -15.90 -0.97 -12.14
C LEU A 299 -15.70 -2.42 -12.63
N GLU A 300 -14.44 -2.82 -12.74
CA GLU A 300 -14.03 -4.15 -13.19
C GLU A 300 -13.75 -5.08 -12.00
N VAL A 301 -13.25 -4.53 -10.89
CA VAL A 301 -12.91 -5.31 -9.69
C VAL A 301 -13.67 -4.77 -8.49
N LEU A 302 -14.48 -5.64 -7.89
CA LEU A 302 -15.17 -5.36 -6.63
C LEU A 302 -14.82 -6.45 -5.62
N ASN A 303 -14.41 -6.05 -4.41
CA ASN A 303 -14.23 -6.96 -3.30
C ASN A 303 -14.84 -6.37 -2.02
N LEU A 304 -15.92 -7.00 -1.55
CA LEU A 304 -16.66 -6.67 -0.33
C LEU A 304 -16.59 -7.81 0.70
N SER A 305 -15.75 -8.82 0.45
CA SER A 305 -15.67 -10.02 1.28
C SER A 305 -15.24 -9.71 2.72
N GLN A 306 -15.50 -10.63 3.65
CA GLN A 306 -15.08 -10.51 5.05
C GLN A 306 -15.57 -9.21 5.71
N ASN A 307 -16.88 -8.98 5.65
CA ASN A 307 -17.57 -7.88 6.29
C ASN A 307 -18.84 -8.37 7.01
N ASN A 308 -19.65 -7.46 7.55
CA ASN A 308 -20.93 -7.74 8.22
C ASN A 308 -22.15 -7.29 7.38
N LEU A 309 -22.03 -7.30 6.04
CA LEU A 309 -23.07 -6.85 5.13
C LEU A 309 -24.27 -7.80 5.12
N LYS A 310 -25.46 -7.25 4.85
CA LYS A 310 -26.74 -7.96 4.90
C LYS A 310 -27.69 -7.56 3.77
N GLY A 311 -28.64 -8.44 3.46
CA GLY A 311 -29.69 -8.17 2.48
C GLY A 311 -29.29 -8.53 1.05
N PRO A 312 -30.11 -8.14 0.06
CA PRO A 312 -29.89 -8.49 -1.34
C PRO A 312 -28.66 -7.81 -1.92
N ILE A 313 -27.88 -8.55 -2.70
CA ILE A 313 -26.83 -8.00 -3.56
C ILE A 313 -27.52 -7.22 -4.71
N PRO A 314 -27.17 -5.93 -4.93
CA PRO A 314 -27.68 -5.16 -6.06
C PRO A 314 -27.43 -5.88 -7.39
N GLN A 315 -28.37 -5.77 -8.32
CA GLN A 315 -28.29 -6.40 -9.63
C GLN A 315 -28.22 -5.32 -10.72
N GLY A 316 -27.61 -5.65 -11.85
CA GLY A 316 -27.50 -4.81 -13.04
C GLY A 316 -26.08 -4.35 -13.36
N LYS A 317 -25.84 -4.07 -14.64
CA LYS A 317 -24.55 -3.58 -15.20
C LYS A 317 -23.39 -4.49 -14.77
N GLN A 318 -22.39 -3.95 -14.08
CA GLN A 318 -21.19 -4.66 -13.67
C GLN A 318 -21.43 -5.61 -12.48
N PHE A 319 -22.47 -5.36 -11.67
CA PHE A 319 -22.78 -6.20 -10.51
C PHE A 319 -23.16 -7.63 -10.88
N ASP A 320 -23.75 -7.84 -12.06
CA ASP A 320 -24.10 -9.16 -12.57
C ASP A 320 -22.86 -9.97 -13.03
N GLY A 321 -21.70 -9.31 -13.15
CA GLY A 321 -20.44 -9.94 -13.57
C GLY A 321 -19.54 -10.39 -12.42
N PHE A 322 -19.78 -9.92 -11.19
CA PHE A 322 -18.92 -10.27 -10.04
C PHE A 322 -19.21 -11.67 -9.52
N THR A 323 -18.17 -12.34 -9.03
CA THR A 323 -18.25 -13.74 -8.57
C THR A 323 -18.54 -13.83 -7.06
N ASN A 324 -18.73 -15.06 -6.57
CA ASN A 324 -18.94 -15.32 -5.14
C ASN A 324 -17.80 -14.81 -4.26
N ASP A 325 -16.58 -14.75 -4.78
CA ASP A 325 -15.40 -14.33 -4.02
C ASP A 325 -15.52 -12.88 -3.55
N SER A 326 -16.11 -12.01 -4.36
CA SER A 326 -16.38 -10.60 -4.03
C SER A 326 -17.28 -10.42 -2.80
N TYR A 327 -18.05 -11.43 -2.40
CA TYR A 327 -19.06 -11.34 -1.34
C TYR A 327 -18.85 -12.33 -0.19
N LYS A 328 -17.80 -13.15 -0.26
CA LYS A 328 -17.54 -14.24 0.69
C LYS A 328 -17.49 -13.73 2.14
N GLU A 329 -17.88 -14.58 3.08
CA GLU A 329 -17.84 -14.30 4.53
C GLU A 329 -18.75 -13.16 5.00
N ASN A 330 -19.72 -12.73 4.19
CA ASN A 330 -20.84 -11.89 4.62
C ASN A 330 -22.10 -12.74 4.84
N LEU A 331 -22.27 -13.30 6.03
CA LEU A 331 -23.36 -14.26 6.34
C LEU A 331 -24.77 -13.73 6.09
N GLY A 332 -24.95 -12.40 6.16
CA GLY A 332 -26.25 -11.76 5.98
C GLY A 332 -26.63 -11.47 4.53
N LEU A 333 -25.71 -11.55 3.57
CA LEU A 333 -26.00 -11.32 2.15
C LEU A 333 -26.84 -12.44 1.56
N CYS A 334 -27.55 -12.13 0.47
CA CYS A 334 -28.35 -13.06 -0.33
C CYS A 334 -28.50 -12.51 -1.76
N GLY A 335 -28.99 -13.35 -2.68
CA GLY A 335 -29.15 -12.99 -4.10
C GLY A 335 -27.92 -13.36 -4.92
N PHE A 336 -28.09 -13.36 -6.25
CA PHE A 336 -27.02 -13.69 -7.19
C PHE A 336 -25.81 -12.75 -6.99
N PRO A 337 -24.55 -13.26 -7.01
CA PRO A 337 -24.12 -14.61 -7.42
C PRO A 337 -24.22 -15.70 -6.31
N LEU A 338 -24.55 -15.31 -5.07
CA LEU A 338 -24.64 -16.26 -3.96
C LEU A 338 -25.81 -17.24 -4.14
N SER A 339 -25.61 -18.49 -3.72
CA SER A 339 -26.66 -19.53 -3.77
C SER A 339 -27.82 -19.26 -2.79
N LYS A 340 -27.60 -18.41 -1.78
CA LYS A 340 -28.60 -18.05 -0.77
C LYS A 340 -29.64 -17.11 -1.35
N ARG A 341 -30.90 -17.52 -1.38
CA ARG A 341 -32.03 -16.70 -1.85
C ARG A 341 -32.40 -15.63 -0.81
N CYS A 342 -32.94 -14.51 -1.29
CA CYS A 342 -33.48 -13.47 -0.41
C CYS A 342 -34.96 -13.77 -0.13
N ASP A 343 -35.30 -14.02 1.12
CA ASP A 343 -36.69 -14.17 1.52
C ASP A 343 -37.35 -12.79 1.59
N ASN A 344 -38.40 -12.58 0.78
CA ASN A 344 -39.26 -11.41 0.89
C ASN A 344 -40.09 -11.52 2.17
N ASP A 345 -40.07 -10.47 3.00
CA ASP A 345 -40.78 -10.33 4.27
C ASP A 345 -42.07 -11.17 4.40
N ARG A 346 -41.99 -12.25 5.18
CA ARG A 346 -42.99 -12.54 6.20
C ARG A 346 -42.28 -13.01 7.44
N GLY A 347 -42.47 -12.26 8.53
CA GLY A 347 -42.34 -12.78 9.88
C GLY A 347 -43.24 -14.02 9.99
N THR A 348 -42.64 -15.15 9.70
CA THR A 348 -43.12 -16.46 10.11
C THR A 348 -41.99 -16.95 10.98
N LEU A 349 -42.28 -17.12 12.26
CA LEU A 349 -41.48 -17.95 13.15
C LEU A 349 -41.37 -19.31 12.46
N VAL A 350 -40.32 -19.49 11.66
CA VAL A 350 -39.99 -20.80 11.09
C VAL A 350 -39.54 -21.62 12.27
N LYS A 351 -40.42 -22.54 12.69
CA LYS A 351 -40.04 -23.68 13.50
C LYS A 351 -38.79 -24.27 12.86
N PHE A 352 -37.72 -24.38 13.66
CA PHE A 352 -36.60 -25.25 13.34
C PHE A 352 -37.13 -26.68 13.22
N ASP A 353 -37.48 -27.08 12.00
CA ASP A 353 -37.29 -28.46 11.60
C ASP A 353 -35.79 -28.61 11.38
N ARG A 354 -35.13 -29.08 12.44
CA ARG A 354 -33.78 -29.64 12.35
C ARG A 354 -33.86 -30.89 11.50
N ASP A 355 -33.15 -30.85 10.38
CA ASP A 355 -32.40 -31.93 9.73
C ASP A 355 -31.74 -31.27 8.48
N ASP A 356 -30.46 -31.32 8.18
CA ASP A 356 -29.27 -31.88 8.81
C ASP A 356 -28.08 -31.27 8.04
N ASP A 357 -27.20 -30.50 8.69
CA ASP A 357 -25.82 -30.19 8.27
C ASP A 357 -25.12 -29.29 9.32
N GLU A 358 -25.40 -29.56 10.59
CA GLU A 358 -24.62 -29.00 11.69
C GLU A 358 -23.39 -29.91 11.85
N LEU A 359 -22.29 -29.53 11.20
CA LEU A 359 -20.97 -30.13 11.38
C LEU A 359 -20.65 -30.14 12.88
N ASN A 360 -20.97 -31.27 13.48
CA ASN A 360 -21.02 -31.48 14.92
C ASN A 360 -19.66 -31.09 15.49
N TRP A 361 -19.59 -30.02 16.27
CA TRP A 361 -18.38 -29.67 17.05
C TRP A 361 -17.88 -30.85 17.90
N LYS A 362 -18.78 -31.79 18.23
CA LYS A 362 -18.48 -33.10 18.81
C LYS A 362 -17.59 -33.99 17.92
N PHE A 363 -17.78 -34.00 16.60
CA PHE A 363 -16.90 -34.68 15.64
C PHE A 363 -15.53 -34.00 15.54
N SER A 364 -15.46 -32.67 15.59
CA SER A 364 -14.17 -31.95 15.64
C SER A 364 -13.40 -32.23 16.93
N ILE A 365 -14.11 -32.31 18.06
CA ILE A 365 -13.53 -32.75 19.34
C ILE A 365 -13.07 -34.21 19.25
N LEU A 366 -13.88 -35.11 18.67
CA LEU A 366 -13.54 -36.53 18.53
C LEU A 366 -12.32 -36.74 17.62
N MET A 367 -12.25 -36.00 16.50
CA MET A 367 -11.08 -35.99 15.62
C MET A 367 -9.86 -35.41 16.33
N GLY A 368 -10.01 -34.33 17.10
CA GLY A 368 -8.95 -33.74 17.91
C GLY A 368 -8.38 -34.69 18.96
N TYR A 369 -9.25 -35.41 19.69
CA TYR A 369 -8.82 -36.46 20.63
C TYR A 369 -8.13 -37.63 19.91
N GLY A 370 -8.66 -38.05 18.76
CA GLY A 370 -8.09 -39.13 17.96
C GLY A 370 -6.68 -38.82 17.46
N CYS A 371 -6.50 -37.68 16.78
CA CYS A 371 -5.19 -37.28 16.25
C CYS A 371 -4.20 -36.92 17.35
N GLY A 372 -4.65 -36.25 18.42
CA GLY A 372 -3.83 -35.91 19.59
C GLY A 372 -3.29 -37.14 20.32
N LEU A 373 -4.11 -38.19 20.48
CA LEU A 373 -3.69 -39.44 21.12
C LEU A 373 -2.67 -40.20 20.26
N VAL A 374 -2.88 -40.29 18.94
CA VAL A 374 -1.95 -40.94 18.01
C VAL A 374 -0.60 -40.23 17.99
N LEU A 375 -0.60 -38.89 17.91
CA LEU A 375 0.63 -38.10 17.94
C LEU A 375 1.33 -38.19 19.30
N GLY A 376 0.57 -38.14 20.40
CA GLY A 376 1.10 -38.26 21.76
C GLY A 376 1.75 -39.62 22.02
N LEU A 377 1.10 -40.71 21.61
CA LEU A 377 1.66 -42.07 21.71
C LEU A 377 2.89 -42.26 20.82
N SER A 378 2.87 -41.71 19.60
CA SER A 378 4.02 -41.76 18.69
C SER A 378 5.23 -41.00 19.26
N MET A 379 4.98 -39.80 19.80
CA MET A 379 6.02 -38.99 20.45
C MET A 379 6.56 -39.69 21.71
N GLY A 380 5.67 -40.25 22.54
CA GLY A 380 6.04 -41.02 23.72
C GLY A 380 6.88 -42.26 23.39
N TYR A 381 6.50 -43.01 22.35
CA TYR A 381 7.25 -44.16 21.86
C TYR A 381 8.64 -43.76 21.37
N ILE A 382 8.75 -42.67 20.60
CA ILE A 382 10.06 -42.16 20.15
C ILE A 382 10.92 -41.77 21.35
N VAL A 383 10.37 -41.08 22.35
CA VAL A 383 11.11 -40.68 23.56
C VAL A 383 11.57 -41.90 24.37
N PHE A 384 10.72 -42.92 24.55
CA PHE A 384 11.07 -44.13 25.30
C PHE A 384 12.08 -45.04 24.57
N THR A 385 12.01 -45.13 23.25
CA THR A 385 12.90 -46.00 22.46
C THR A 385 14.25 -45.36 22.15
N THR A 386 14.28 -44.04 21.94
CA THR A 386 15.52 -43.33 21.57
C THR A 386 16.24 -42.72 22.77
N GLY A 387 15.60 -42.65 23.95
CA GLY A 387 16.17 -42.18 25.22
C GLY A 387 16.58 -40.70 25.25
N LYS A 388 16.72 -40.05 24.09
CA LYS A 388 17.03 -38.62 23.90
C LYS A 388 16.54 -38.17 22.52
N PRO A 389 15.48 -37.33 22.41
CA PRO A 389 15.04 -36.81 21.12
C PRO A 389 16.10 -35.84 20.56
N TRP A 390 16.92 -36.32 19.64
CA TRP A 390 18.06 -35.58 19.09
C TRP A 390 17.65 -34.24 18.44
N TRP A 391 16.46 -34.21 17.83
CA TRP A 391 15.85 -33.00 17.25
C TRP A 391 15.49 -31.94 18.31
N LEU A 392 15.01 -32.34 19.49
CA LEU A 392 14.69 -31.43 20.60
C LEU A 392 15.96 -30.87 21.24
N ILE A 393 17.01 -31.70 21.38
CA ILE A 393 18.34 -31.24 21.83
C ILE A 393 18.91 -30.22 20.83
N MET A 394 18.70 -30.42 19.54
CA MET A 394 19.16 -29.49 18.50
C MET A 394 18.42 -28.14 18.56
N ILE A 395 17.11 -28.14 18.79
CA ILE A 395 16.32 -26.92 19.00
C ILE A 395 16.78 -26.18 20.25
N ILE A 396 16.97 -26.88 21.38
CA ILE A 396 17.47 -26.26 22.62
C ILE A 396 18.87 -25.69 22.43
N LYS A 397 19.77 -26.39 21.72
CA LYS A 397 21.12 -25.86 21.39
C LYS A 397 21.05 -24.62 20.50
N LEU A 398 20.15 -24.58 19.52
CA LEU A 398 19.94 -23.41 18.65
C LEU A 398 19.36 -22.21 19.42
N VAL A 399 18.47 -22.47 20.38
CA VAL A 399 17.93 -21.44 21.28
C VAL A 399 19.00 -20.95 22.26
N GLN A 400 19.82 -21.83 22.85
CA GLN A 400 20.93 -21.43 23.73
C GLN A 400 22.00 -20.61 22.99
N GLN A 401 22.36 -20.97 21.75
CA GLN A 401 23.30 -20.19 20.94
C GLN A 401 22.79 -18.78 20.61
N ARG A 402 21.46 -18.58 20.55
CA ARG A 402 20.84 -17.26 20.40
C ARG A 402 20.94 -16.40 21.66
N PHE A 403 21.05 -17.00 22.85
CA PHE A 403 21.16 -16.26 24.11
C PHE A 403 22.62 -15.97 24.54
N THR A 404 23.59 -16.77 24.11
CA THR A 404 25.01 -16.52 24.39
C THR A 404 25.71 -15.60 23.38
N ARG A 405 25.01 -15.12 22.35
CA ARG A 405 25.48 -14.10 21.38
C ARG A 405 24.69 -12.79 21.48
N ARG A 406 24.38 -12.36 22.70
CA ARG A 406 24.03 -10.97 23.01
C ARG A 406 25.13 -10.35 23.85
#